data_AF-A0A662W643-F1
#
_entry.id   AF-A0A662W643-F1
#
_cell.length_a   1.000
_cell.length_b   1.000
_cell.length_c   1.000
_cell.angle_alpha   90.00
_cell.angle_beta   90.00
_cell.angle_gamma   90.00
#
_symmetry.space_group_name_H-M   'P 1'
#
loop_
_entity.id
_entity.type
_entity.pdbx_description
1 polymer ?
#
loop_
_entity_poly.entity_id
_entity_poly.type
_entity_poly.pdbx_seq_one_letter_code
_entity_poly.pdbx_strand_id
1 'polypeptide(L)'
;MSEFPNIALVGLGGAGTTILQKAMESQRINDIDIYVVNAENWPENVRSYGFGQVEELVEELSRYRHVILTAGLGSNGGDSLVYLANRLRNVAAVFVTKPFRAEKERVKRAEKQLGLLRGHVVVKDLNELLTRMPNTPLGAALETFDREMAAKIVDKTTELLAGGGVQ
;
A
#
# COMPACT_ATOMS: atom_id res chain seq x y z
N MET A 1 -1.89 30.36 -5.81
CA MET A 1 -1.53 29.42 -4.73
C MET A 1 -1.56 28.05 -5.35
N SER A 2 -0.43 27.36 -5.49
CA SER A 2 -0.42 26.01 -6.05
C SER A 2 -1.18 25.10 -5.10
N GLU A 3 -2.25 24.47 -5.55
CA GLU A 3 -2.90 23.39 -4.81
C GLU A 3 -1.83 22.32 -4.53
N PHE A 4 -1.57 22.06 -3.26
CA PHE A 4 -0.77 20.90 -2.90
C PHE A 4 -1.49 19.66 -3.45
N PRO A 5 -0.79 18.73 -4.11
CA PRO A 5 -1.43 17.51 -4.57
C PRO A 5 -2.06 16.78 -3.37
N ASN A 6 -3.32 16.38 -3.55
CA ASN A 6 -4.20 16.12 -2.41
C ASN A 6 -3.87 14.76 -1.75
N ILE A 7 -3.52 13.75 -2.55
CA ILE A 7 -3.29 12.38 -2.06
C ILE A 7 -2.10 11.75 -2.77
N ALA A 8 -1.18 11.19 -2.00
CA ALA A 8 -0.15 10.27 -2.49
C ALA A 8 -0.52 8.82 -2.13
N LEU A 9 -0.44 7.93 -3.12
CA LEU A 9 -0.64 6.50 -2.97
C LEU A 9 0.68 5.75 -3.20
N VAL A 10 1.14 5.01 -2.20
CA VAL A 10 2.50 4.45 -2.16
C VAL A 10 2.48 2.93 -2.02
N GLY A 11 3.08 2.23 -2.98
CA GLY A 11 3.17 0.78 -3.02
C GLY A 11 4.60 0.32 -2.77
N LEU A 12 4.82 -0.49 -1.74
CA LEU A 12 6.16 -0.90 -1.32
C LEU A 12 6.40 -2.39 -1.52
N GLY A 13 7.41 -2.71 -2.33
CA GLY A 13 7.78 -4.07 -2.74
C GLY A 13 6.68 -4.77 -3.55
N GLY A 14 6.94 -6.01 -3.95
CA GLY A 14 6.11 -6.73 -4.93
C GLY A 14 4.60 -6.70 -4.66
N ALA A 15 4.15 -7.04 -3.46
CA ALA A 15 2.72 -7.07 -3.15
C ALA A 15 2.07 -5.67 -3.10
N GLY A 16 2.77 -4.67 -2.53
CA GLY A 16 2.25 -3.29 -2.52
C GLY A 16 2.09 -2.77 -3.94
N THR A 17 3.07 -3.07 -4.78
CA THR A 17 3.11 -2.78 -6.21
C THR A 17 1.97 -3.44 -6.99
N THR A 18 1.74 -4.76 -6.86
CA THR A 18 0.65 -5.43 -7.59
C THR A 18 -0.74 -4.92 -7.17
N ILE A 19 -0.93 -4.66 -5.88
CA ILE A 19 -2.16 -4.06 -5.35
C ILE A 19 -2.39 -2.66 -5.94
N LEU A 20 -1.35 -1.82 -6.04
CA LEU A 20 -1.46 -0.50 -6.66
C LEU A 20 -1.87 -0.59 -8.12
N GLN A 21 -1.29 -1.51 -8.87
CA GLN A 21 -1.65 -1.71 -10.27
C GLN A 21 -3.14 -2.01 -10.41
N LYS A 22 -3.69 -2.88 -9.53
CA LYS A 22 -5.13 -3.17 -9.50
C LYS A 22 -5.98 -1.98 -9.05
N ALA A 23 -5.47 -1.11 -8.18
CA ALA A 23 -6.16 0.12 -7.80
C ALA A 23 -6.23 1.09 -8.99
N MET A 24 -5.16 1.22 -9.77
CA MET A 24 -5.09 2.09 -10.95
C MET A 24 -5.98 1.63 -12.11
N GLU A 25 -6.25 0.33 -12.22
CA GLU A 25 -7.24 -0.19 -13.18
C GLU A 25 -8.64 0.40 -12.91
N SER A 26 -8.90 0.93 -11.70
CA SER A 26 -10.12 1.66 -11.38
C SER A 26 -10.06 3.09 -11.90
N GLN A 27 -10.96 3.44 -12.83
CA GLN A 27 -11.14 4.81 -13.34
C GLN A 27 -11.69 5.82 -12.31
N ARG A 28 -11.81 5.42 -11.03
CA ARG A 28 -12.37 6.23 -9.94
C ARG A 28 -11.33 7.13 -9.24
N ILE A 29 -10.04 6.94 -9.49
CA ILE A 29 -8.95 7.65 -8.79
C ILE A 29 -7.96 8.25 -9.79
N ASN A 30 -8.33 9.38 -10.39
CA ASN A 30 -7.56 10.01 -11.48
C ASN A 30 -6.74 11.24 -11.06
N ASP A 31 -6.94 11.74 -9.83
CA ASP A 31 -6.29 12.94 -9.30
C ASP A 31 -5.48 12.62 -8.04
N ILE A 32 -4.54 11.68 -8.20
CA ILE A 32 -3.62 11.24 -7.16
C ILE A 32 -2.21 11.06 -7.73
N ASP A 33 -1.21 11.28 -6.91
CA ASP A 33 0.17 10.93 -7.26
C ASP A 33 0.50 9.52 -6.78
N ILE A 34 1.21 8.77 -7.61
CA ILE A 34 1.53 7.36 -7.36
C ILE A 34 3.02 7.19 -7.22
N TYR A 35 3.40 6.49 -6.15
CA TYR A 35 4.77 6.18 -5.79
C TYR A 35 4.95 4.68 -5.64
N VAL A 36 6.06 4.16 -6.13
CA VAL A 36 6.47 2.77 -5.93
C VAL A 36 7.86 2.69 -5.32
N VAL A 37 8.04 1.77 -4.38
CA VAL A 37 9.34 1.52 -3.74
C VAL A 37 9.80 0.11 -4.07
N ASN A 38 10.96 0.01 -4.73
CA ASN A 38 11.58 -1.23 -5.18
C ASN A 38 10.63 -2.07 -6.05
N ALA A 39 10.15 -1.44 -7.14
CA ALA A 39 9.29 -2.05 -8.13
C ALA A 39 9.97 -2.07 -9.50
N GLU A 40 9.73 -3.14 -10.26
CA GLU A 40 10.24 -3.32 -11.61
C GLU A 40 9.09 -3.13 -12.61
N ASN A 41 9.42 -2.64 -13.82
CA ASN A 41 8.48 -2.54 -14.95
C ASN A 41 7.25 -1.65 -14.70
N TRP A 42 7.48 -0.44 -14.19
CA TRP A 42 6.42 0.58 -14.03
C TRP A 42 6.44 1.62 -15.14
N PRO A 43 5.28 2.18 -15.53
CA PRO A 43 5.22 3.29 -16.46
C PRO A 43 6.09 4.48 -16.00
N GLU A 44 6.68 5.20 -16.96
CA GLU A 44 7.56 6.35 -16.68
C GLU A 44 6.88 7.47 -15.88
N ASN A 45 5.55 7.57 -15.93
CA ASN A 45 4.78 8.56 -15.20
C ASN A 45 4.56 8.20 -13.71
N VAL A 46 5.06 7.05 -13.24
CA VAL A 46 5.02 6.66 -11.82
C VAL A 46 6.37 6.91 -11.18
N ARG A 47 6.36 7.58 -10.03
CA ARG A 47 7.59 7.95 -9.31
C ARG A 47 8.15 6.73 -8.58
N SER A 48 9.36 6.33 -8.94
CA SER A 48 10.00 5.11 -8.42
C SER A 48 11.20 5.42 -7.53
N TYR A 49 11.31 4.70 -6.41
CA TYR A 49 12.38 4.82 -5.43
C TYR A 49 12.94 3.45 -5.08
N GLY A 50 14.23 3.36 -4.78
CA GLY A 50 14.83 2.18 -4.16
C GLY A 50 14.59 2.12 -2.65
N PHE A 51 14.79 0.95 -2.03
CA PHE A 51 14.75 0.84 -0.57
C PHE A 51 15.77 1.74 0.13
N GLY A 52 16.90 2.04 -0.50
CA GLY A 52 17.91 2.97 0.00
C GLY A 52 17.50 4.45 -0.05
N GLN A 53 16.39 4.79 -0.72
CA GLN A 53 15.93 6.16 -0.93
C GLN A 53 14.66 6.50 -0.14
N VAL A 54 14.26 5.64 0.79
CA VAL A 54 13.02 5.82 1.56
C VAL A 54 13.08 7.07 2.46
N GLU A 55 14.27 7.52 2.85
CA GLU A 55 14.45 8.77 3.59
C GLU A 55 14.13 9.99 2.72
N GLU A 56 14.63 10.06 1.49
CA GLU A 56 14.27 11.10 0.51
C GLU A 56 12.76 11.12 0.24
N LEU A 57 12.15 9.93 0.19
CA LEU A 57 10.72 9.79 0.01
C LEU A 57 9.90 10.39 1.17
N VAL A 58 10.42 10.45 2.40
CA VAL A 58 9.73 11.12 3.52
C VAL A 58 9.54 12.61 3.23
N GLU A 59 10.57 13.29 2.73
CA GLU A 59 10.49 14.72 2.44
C GLU A 59 9.44 15.03 1.37
N GLU A 60 9.41 14.21 0.32
CA GLU A 60 8.45 14.36 -0.76
C GLU A 60 7.02 14.06 -0.30
N LEU A 61 6.81 12.94 0.40
CA LEU A 61 5.48 12.55 0.88
C LEU A 61 4.93 13.50 1.96
N SER A 62 5.78 14.23 2.66
CA SER A 62 5.38 15.23 3.67
C SER A 62 4.66 16.44 3.07
N ARG A 63 4.74 16.65 1.74
CA ARG A 63 4.09 17.75 1.02
C ARG A 63 2.61 17.49 0.71
N TYR A 64 2.17 16.25 0.82
CA TYR A 64 0.79 15.84 0.51
C TYR A 64 -0.14 16.07 1.68
N ARG A 65 -1.43 16.31 1.42
CA ARG A 65 -2.44 16.36 2.47
C ARG A 65 -2.68 14.97 3.09
N HIS A 66 -2.75 13.95 2.25
CA HIS A 66 -2.96 12.58 2.68
C HIS A 66 -1.99 11.60 2.01
N VAL A 67 -1.48 10.64 2.77
CA VAL A 67 -0.67 9.53 2.27
C VAL A 67 -1.36 8.21 2.58
N ILE A 68 -1.50 7.36 1.57
CA ILE A 68 -1.96 5.98 1.71
C ILE A 68 -0.79 5.05 1.41
N LEU A 69 -0.52 4.12 2.31
CA LEU A 69 0.59 3.17 2.18
C LEU A 69 0.06 1.75 1.97
N THR A 70 0.67 0.99 1.05
CA THR A 70 0.38 -0.43 0.87
C THR A 70 1.63 -1.30 0.70
N ALA A 71 1.67 -2.45 1.37
CA ALA A 71 2.76 -3.42 1.22
C ALA A 71 2.35 -4.84 1.64
N GLY A 72 3.13 -5.82 1.19
CA GLY A 72 3.15 -7.15 1.81
C GLY A 72 4.11 -7.19 2.99
N LEU A 73 3.63 -7.61 4.16
CA LEU A 73 4.46 -7.77 5.34
C LEU A 73 5.38 -9.00 5.24
N GLY A 74 6.34 -9.06 6.15
CA GLY A 74 7.32 -10.15 6.25
C GLY A 74 8.49 -10.01 5.29
N SER A 75 8.71 -8.85 4.68
CA SER A 75 9.83 -8.55 3.78
C SER A 75 10.29 -7.08 3.92
N ASN A 76 11.25 -6.66 3.09
CA ASN A 76 11.78 -5.29 3.07
C ASN A 76 10.70 -4.24 2.72
N GLY A 77 9.70 -4.60 1.90
CA GLY A 77 8.56 -3.69 1.62
C GLY A 77 7.80 -3.32 2.89
N GLY A 78 7.60 -4.29 3.80
CA GLY A 78 7.02 -4.05 5.12
C GLY A 78 7.91 -3.20 6.02
N ASP A 79 9.24 -3.35 5.96
CA ASP A 79 10.16 -2.51 6.75
C ASP A 79 10.10 -1.04 6.30
N SER A 80 10.15 -0.80 4.99
CA SER A 80 10.03 0.55 4.43
C SER A 80 8.67 1.17 4.73
N LEU A 81 7.59 0.37 4.68
CA LEU A 81 6.26 0.85 5.03
C LEU A 81 6.19 1.29 6.50
N VAL A 82 6.71 0.46 7.42
CA VAL A 82 6.78 0.80 8.85
C VAL A 82 7.65 2.05 9.08
N TYR A 83 8.75 2.17 8.35
CA TYR A 83 9.62 3.34 8.42
C TYR A 83 8.86 4.62 8.04
N LEU A 84 8.18 4.63 6.89
CA LEU A 84 7.38 5.76 6.41
C LEU A 84 6.22 6.08 7.35
N ALA A 85 5.46 5.06 7.75
CA ALA A 85 4.28 5.20 8.60
C ALA A 85 4.58 5.89 9.95
N ASN A 86 5.78 5.66 10.50
CA ASN A 86 6.20 6.24 11.77
C ASN A 86 6.85 7.62 11.66
N ARG A 87 7.15 8.10 10.44
CA ARG A 87 7.83 9.39 10.20
C ARG A 87 6.91 10.42 9.58
N LEU A 88 5.95 9.97 8.79
CA LEU A 88 4.95 10.81 8.16
C LEU A 88 3.80 11.11 9.14
N ARG A 89 3.41 12.38 9.23
CA ARG A 89 2.28 12.82 10.08
C ARG A 89 0.93 12.81 9.35
N ASN A 90 0.95 12.64 8.04
CA ASN A 90 -0.18 12.76 7.11
C ASN A 90 -0.65 11.40 6.56
N VAL A 91 -0.25 10.29 7.19
CA VAL A 91 -0.70 8.95 6.79
C VAL A 91 -2.17 8.77 7.15
N ALA A 92 -3.01 8.69 6.13
CA ALA A 92 -4.45 8.57 6.26
C ALA A 92 -4.91 7.11 6.44
N ALA A 93 -4.22 6.17 5.80
CA ALA A 93 -4.52 4.75 5.89
C ALA A 93 -3.31 3.87 5.48
N VAL A 94 -3.24 2.70 6.09
CA VAL A 94 -2.24 1.68 5.79
C VAL A 94 -2.95 0.38 5.42
N PHE A 95 -2.59 -0.21 4.28
CA PHE A 95 -3.19 -1.42 3.73
C PHE A 95 -2.11 -2.50 3.61
N VAL A 96 -2.24 -3.59 4.35
CA VAL A 96 -1.15 -4.58 4.42
C VAL A 96 -1.64 -6.01 4.29
N THR A 97 -0.80 -6.84 3.67
CA THR A 97 -1.05 -8.28 3.53
C THR A 97 -0.13 -9.06 4.45
N LYS A 98 -0.67 -10.06 5.17
CA LYS A 98 0.13 -10.99 5.98
C LYS A 98 0.48 -12.24 5.16
N PRO A 99 1.72 -12.75 5.26
CA PRO A 99 2.16 -13.93 4.52
C PRO A 99 1.42 -15.21 4.95
N PHE A 100 1.52 -16.26 4.15
CA PHE A 100 0.95 -17.56 4.52
C PHE A 100 1.62 -18.10 5.79
N ARG A 101 0.85 -18.83 6.61
CA ARG A 101 1.36 -19.40 7.88
C ARG A 101 2.54 -20.36 7.69
N ALA A 102 2.68 -20.93 6.49
CA ALA A 102 3.78 -21.80 6.12
C ALA A 102 5.13 -21.05 6.06
N GLU A 103 5.11 -19.74 5.81
CA GLU A 103 6.28 -18.88 5.68
C GLU A 103 6.76 -18.36 7.05
N LYS A 104 7.17 -19.27 7.94
CA LYS A 104 7.40 -19.00 9.37
C LYS A 104 8.21 -17.73 9.69
N GLU A 105 9.36 -17.54 9.04
CA GLU A 105 10.20 -16.35 9.28
C GLU A 105 9.54 -15.06 8.79
N ARG A 106 8.82 -15.12 7.66
CA ARG A 106 8.05 -13.96 7.16
C ARG A 106 6.90 -13.63 8.09
N VAL A 107 6.20 -14.62 8.66
CA VAL A 107 5.14 -14.42 9.65
C VAL A 107 5.68 -13.71 10.89
N LYS A 108 6.77 -14.22 11.47
CA LYS A 108 7.41 -13.61 12.66
C LYS A 108 7.83 -12.16 12.39
N ARG A 109 8.37 -11.87 11.21
CA ARG A 109 8.72 -10.50 10.80
C ARG A 109 7.47 -9.64 10.59
N ALA A 110 6.44 -10.17 9.96
CA ALA A 110 5.17 -9.49 9.73
C ALA A 110 4.48 -9.09 11.04
N GLU A 111 4.50 -9.96 12.06
CA GLU A 111 3.95 -9.66 13.39
C GLU A 111 4.68 -8.49 14.06
N LYS A 112 6.01 -8.46 13.99
CA LYS A 112 6.82 -7.34 14.48
C LYS A 112 6.47 -6.04 13.73
N GLN A 113 6.42 -6.09 12.40
CA GLN A 113 6.09 -4.93 11.58
C GLN A 113 4.69 -4.40 11.92
N LEU A 114 3.70 -5.28 12.00
CA LEU A 114 2.32 -4.92 12.34
C LEU A 114 2.23 -4.29 13.73
N GLY A 115 2.98 -4.82 14.71
CA GLY A 115 3.07 -4.26 16.07
C GLY A 115 3.66 -2.85 16.15
N LEU A 116 4.31 -2.37 15.08
CA LEU A 116 4.86 -1.02 14.98
C LEU A 116 3.94 -0.04 14.24
N LEU A 117 2.88 -0.51 13.58
CA LEU A 117 1.94 0.35 12.86
C LEU A 117 0.90 0.95 13.80
N ARG A 118 0.46 2.17 13.50
CA ARG A 118 -0.52 2.95 14.28
C ARG A 118 -1.55 3.58 13.34
N GLY A 119 -2.68 4.01 13.89
CA GLY A 119 -3.75 4.66 13.12
C GLY A 119 -4.65 3.67 12.37
N HIS A 120 -5.17 4.08 11.21
CA HIS A 120 -6.08 3.26 10.41
C HIS A 120 -5.31 2.21 9.59
N VAL A 121 -5.23 0.98 10.11
CA VAL A 121 -4.53 -0.14 9.48
C VAL A 121 -5.54 -1.20 9.06
N VAL A 122 -5.62 -1.46 7.76
CA VAL A 122 -6.39 -2.56 7.18
C VAL A 122 -5.44 -3.72 6.88
N VAL A 123 -5.71 -4.86 7.49
CA VAL A 123 -4.92 -6.08 7.33
C VAL A 123 -5.76 -7.13 6.62
N LYS A 124 -5.20 -7.81 5.63
CA LYS A 124 -5.75 -9.06 5.10
C LYS A 124 -4.75 -10.18 5.19
N ASP A 125 -5.21 -11.36 5.57
CA ASP A 125 -4.36 -12.51 5.81
C ASP A 125 -4.43 -13.47 4.61
N LEU A 126 -3.28 -13.79 4.00
CA LEU A 126 -3.25 -14.70 2.86
C LEU A 126 -3.80 -16.09 3.21
N ASN A 127 -3.80 -16.49 4.48
CA ASN A 127 -4.41 -17.75 4.91
C ASN A 127 -5.93 -17.81 4.66
N GLU A 128 -6.62 -16.67 4.49
CA GLU A 128 -8.03 -16.63 4.09
C GLU A 128 -8.27 -17.30 2.72
N LEU A 129 -7.26 -17.29 1.83
CA LEU A 129 -7.35 -17.95 0.52
C LEU A 129 -7.45 -19.47 0.64
N LEU A 130 -6.85 -20.05 1.68
CA LEU A 130 -6.87 -21.51 1.90
C LEU A 130 -8.28 -22.03 2.21
N THR A 131 -9.15 -21.19 2.77
CA THR A 131 -10.53 -21.54 3.09
C THR A 131 -11.50 -21.06 2.02
N ARG A 132 -11.30 -19.86 1.49
CA ARG A 132 -12.20 -19.23 0.51
C ARG A 132 -12.03 -19.76 -0.90
N MET A 133 -10.82 -20.17 -1.27
CA MET A 133 -10.46 -20.54 -2.63
C MET A 133 -9.61 -21.83 -2.70
N PRO A 134 -10.01 -22.92 -2.01
CA PRO A 134 -9.17 -24.10 -1.80
C PRO A 134 -8.77 -24.83 -3.09
N ASN A 135 -9.58 -24.72 -4.15
CA ASN A 135 -9.36 -25.39 -5.44
C ASN A 135 -8.90 -24.42 -6.54
N THR A 136 -8.63 -23.15 -6.21
CA THR A 136 -8.21 -22.16 -7.19
C THR A 136 -6.69 -22.17 -7.33
N PRO A 137 -6.13 -22.09 -8.54
CA PRO A 137 -4.70 -21.89 -8.72
C PRO A 137 -4.21 -20.68 -7.92
N LEU A 138 -3.10 -20.84 -7.19
CA LEU A 138 -2.61 -19.83 -6.26
C LEU A 138 -2.48 -18.43 -6.90
N GLY A 139 -1.99 -18.34 -8.14
CA GLY A 139 -1.86 -17.06 -8.85
C GLY A 139 -3.20 -16.34 -9.04
N ALA A 140 -4.26 -17.06 -9.43
CA ALA A 140 -5.60 -16.49 -9.59
C ALA A 140 -6.24 -16.12 -8.23
N ALA A 141 -5.96 -16.90 -7.18
CA ALA A 141 -6.39 -16.57 -5.83
C ALA A 141 -5.71 -15.29 -5.31
N LEU A 142 -4.40 -15.14 -5.55
CA LEU A 142 -3.66 -13.91 -5.22
C LEU A 142 -4.15 -12.71 -6.03
N GLU A 143 -4.44 -12.88 -7.32
CA GLU A 143 -5.01 -11.78 -8.12
C GLU A 143 -6.37 -11.32 -7.56
N THR A 144 -7.24 -12.26 -7.18
CA THR A 144 -8.52 -11.94 -6.54
C THR A 144 -8.30 -11.19 -5.23
N PHE A 145 -7.34 -11.64 -4.43
CA PHE A 145 -6.97 -10.99 -3.18
C PHE A 145 -6.48 -9.55 -3.38
N ASP A 146 -5.63 -9.32 -4.37
CA ASP A 146 -5.09 -8.00 -4.72
C ASP A 146 -6.20 -7.07 -5.21
N ARG A 147 -7.14 -7.55 -6.04
CA ARG A 147 -8.32 -6.77 -6.46
C ARG A 147 -9.20 -6.35 -5.28
N GLU A 148 -9.40 -7.24 -4.31
CA GLU A 148 -10.16 -6.90 -3.09
C GLU A 148 -9.43 -5.87 -2.22
N MET A 149 -8.11 -5.93 -2.13
CA MET A 149 -7.30 -4.90 -1.45
C MET A 149 -7.36 -3.57 -2.19
N ALA A 150 -7.21 -3.60 -3.51
CA ALA A 150 -7.30 -2.44 -4.38
C ALA A 150 -8.66 -1.73 -4.26
N ALA A 151 -9.77 -2.49 -4.21
CA ALA A 151 -11.10 -1.91 -4.00
C ALA A 151 -11.18 -1.11 -2.69
N LYS A 152 -10.63 -1.64 -1.59
CA LYS A 152 -10.59 -0.93 -0.30
C LYS A 152 -9.74 0.34 -0.35
N ILE A 153 -8.63 0.32 -1.09
CA ILE A 153 -7.80 1.50 -1.33
C ILE A 153 -8.60 2.54 -2.13
N VAL A 154 -9.22 2.14 -3.24
CA VAL A 154 -10.03 3.03 -4.08
C VAL A 154 -11.16 3.69 -3.30
N ASP A 155 -11.86 2.92 -2.45
CA ASP A 155 -12.92 3.47 -1.61
C ASP A 155 -12.37 4.48 -0.60
N LYS A 156 -11.24 4.20 0.04
CA LYS A 156 -10.60 5.15 0.97
C LYS A 156 -10.12 6.41 0.25
N THR A 157 -9.53 6.27 -0.92
CA THR A 157 -9.11 7.41 -1.74
C THR A 157 -10.32 8.26 -2.15
N THR A 158 -11.42 7.63 -2.56
CA THR A 158 -12.67 8.34 -2.92
C THR A 158 -13.23 9.12 -1.72
N GLU A 159 -13.24 8.51 -0.53
CA GLU A 159 -13.66 9.16 0.71
C GLU A 159 -12.82 10.41 1.00
N LEU A 160 -11.49 10.32 0.86
CA LEU A 160 -10.58 11.44 1.10
C LEU A 160 -10.70 12.55 0.05
N LEU A 161 -10.93 12.21 -1.22
CA LEU A 161 -11.20 13.18 -2.28
C LEU A 161 -12.52 13.93 -2.02
N ALA A 162 -13.58 13.22 -1.62
CA ALA A 162 -14.86 13.84 -1.29
C ALA A 162 -14.82 14.70 -0.01
N GLY A 163 -14.01 14.29 0.98
CA GLY A 163 -13.82 15.01 2.24
C GLY A 163 -12.96 16.28 2.14
N GLY A 164 -12.34 16.56 0.99
CA GLY A 164 -11.56 17.78 0.74
C GLY A 164 -12.39 19.05 0.51
N GLY A 165 -13.71 18.92 0.41
CA GLY A 165 -14.62 20.00 0.06
C GLY A 165 -15.31 20.72 1.23
N VAL A 166 -14.72 20.81 2.44
CA VAL A 166 -15.19 21.76 3.47
C VAL A 166 -14.04 22.14 4.42
N GLN A 167 -13.49 23.34 4.22
CA GLN A 167 -13.24 24.37 5.25
C GLN A 167 -12.64 25.62 4.61
#